data_AF-A0A2M7E0Q9-F1
#
_entry.id   AF-A0A2M7E0Q9-F1
#
_cell.length_a   1.000
_cell.length_b   1.000
_cell.length_c   1.000
_cell.angle_alpha   90.00
_cell.angle_beta   90.00
_cell.angle_gamma   90.00
#
_symmetry.space_group_name_H-M   'P 1'
#
loop_
_entity.id
_entity.type
_entity.pdbx_description
1 polymer ?
#
loop_
_entity_poly.entity_id
_entity_poly.type
_entity_poly.pdbx_seq_one_letter_code
_entity_poly.pdbx_strand_id
1 'polypeptide(L)'
;KLAIAIGKEIENGIDGIIIAHGTDTLSHTAAALTFMVQNSPVPIVLVGSQRSSDRPSSDAALNLINAATAAGHGDIAEVMVCMYGPTSDEYGFLHRGTRVRKMHSSYRSTFRTLSDTPLATVSRKNGVQPIKKEYNHRRKDRNVIIKPFFEEKVTIVYYYPNMQPDIIDSLVDNGYKGIIIAGTGLGHINKPLYPAIERAHKKGVHIFMAVQTLYGFCHMYVYDTGRDLMAKGIIPAQNLLPETAYIKLGWVLGQTNDPEEVKRLMLTSINDEITRREPYNGYLVYQGGVPEVENFLKTFHK
;
A
#
# COMPACT_ATOMS: atom_id res chain seq x y z
N LYS A 1 -16.55 -2.79 8.24
CA LYS A 1 -17.70 -1.84 8.25
C LYS A 1 -17.71 -0.94 7.02
N LEU A 2 -16.69 -0.12 6.79
CA LEU A 2 -16.63 0.82 5.64
C LEU A 2 -16.80 0.12 4.27
N ALA A 3 -16.15 -1.03 4.04
CA ALA A 3 -16.31 -1.82 2.82
C ALA A 3 -17.77 -2.24 2.55
N ILE A 4 -18.53 -2.58 3.60
CA ILE A 4 -19.94 -2.94 3.50
C ILE A 4 -20.78 -1.72 3.12
N ALA A 5 -20.49 -0.56 3.71
CA ALA A 5 -21.16 0.68 3.36
C ALA A 5 -20.91 1.06 1.89
N ILE A 6 -19.66 0.93 1.41
CA ILE A 6 -19.30 1.14 0.00
C ILE A 6 -20.13 0.24 -0.92
N GLY A 7 -20.24 -1.06 -0.60
CA GLY A 7 -21.06 -1.99 -1.38
C GLY A 7 -22.53 -1.54 -1.48
N LYS A 8 -23.12 -1.14 -0.36
CA LYS A 8 -24.50 -0.61 -0.31
C LYS A 8 -24.69 0.65 -1.14
N GLU A 9 -23.75 1.59 -1.09
CA GLU A 9 -23.86 2.80 -1.90
C GLU A 9 -23.80 2.46 -3.40
N ILE A 10 -22.90 1.56 -3.80
CA ILE A 10 -22.80 1.09 -5.19
C ILE A 10 -24.12 0.45 -5.65
N GLU A 11 -24.75 -0.36 -4.80
CA GLU A 11 -26.08 -0.94 -5.03
C GLU A 11 -27.16 0.14 -5.18
N ASN A 12 -27.09 1.23 -4.40
CA ASN A 12 -27.98 2.39 -4.50
C ASN A 12 -27.77 3.21 -5.79
N GLY A 13 -26.79 2.87 -6.61
CA GLY A 13 -26.60 3.46 -7.93
C GLY A 13 -25.74 4.72 -7.97
N ILE A 14 -24.88 4.95 -6.97
CA ILE A 14 -23.91 6.06 -7.02
C ILE A 14 -22.95 5.93 -8.21
N ASP A 15 -22.37 7.04 -8.65
CA ASP A 15 -21.39 7.05 -9.74
C ASP A 15 -19.94 7.16 -9.27
N GLY A 16 -19.71 7.49 -8.00
CA GLY A 16 -18.39 7.52 -7.41
C GLY A 16 -18.47 7.77 -5.91
N ILE A 17 -17.42 7.39 -5.19
CA ILE A 17 -17.38 7.52 -3.74
C ILE A 17 -16.14 8.34 -3.37
N ILE A 18 -16.32 9.29 -2.46
CA ILE A 18 -15.23 10.04 -1.83
C ILE A 18 -15.22 9.73 -0.35
N ILE A 19 -14.06 9.39 0.18
CA ILE A 19 -13.86 9.06 1.60
C ILE A 19 -12.89 10.07 2.18
N ALA A 20 -13.41 11.00 2.97
CA ALA A 20 -12.58 11.90 3.77
C ALA A 20 -11.90 11.10 4.88
N HIS A 21 -10.57 11.17 4.97
CA HIS A 21 -9.78 10.37 5.90
C HIS A 21 -8.59 11.15 6.46
N GLY A 22 -8.22 10.87 7.71
CA GLY A 22 -7.00 11.41 8.32
C GLY A 22 -5.74 10.87 7.63
N THR A 23 -4.69 11.68 7.48
CA THR A 23 -3.60 11.32 6.56
C THR A 23 -2.66 10.22 7.09
N ASP A 24 -2.55 10.02 8.40
CA ASP A 24 -1.54 9.12 8.97
C ASP A 24 -1.76 7.65 8.61
N THR A 25 -3.00 7.20 8.57
CA THR A 25 -3.38 5.82 8.23
C THR A 25 -4.12 5.71 6.91
N LEU A 26 -4.15 6.79 6.12
CA LEU A 26 -4.89 6.84 4.85
C LEU A 26 -4.46 5.72 3.89
N SER A 27 -3.15 5.48 3.75
CA SER A 27 -2.63 4.39 2.89
C SER A 27 -3.02 3.00 3.39
N HIS A 28 -3.11 2.80 4.70
CA HIS A 28 -3.53 1.52 5.28
C HIS A 28 -4.99 1.23 4.97
N THR A 29 -5.86 2.22 5.16
CA THR A 29 -7.28 2.11 4.82
C THR A 29 -7.48 1.93 3.32
N ALA A 30 -6.70 2.62 2.48
CA ALA A 30 -6.74 2.45 1.04
C ALA A 30 -6.41 1.01 0.62
N ALA A 31 -5.30 0.45 1.13
CA ALA A 31 -4.95 -0.96 0.91
C ALA A 31 -6.06 -1.91 1.39
N ALA A 32 -6.63 -1.67 2.58
CA ALA A 32 -7.68 -2.53 3.14
C ALA A 32 -8.92 -2.52 2.23
N LEU A 33 -9.35 -1.34 1.78
CA LEU A 33 -10.47 -1.21 0.86
C LEU A 33 -10.17 -1.82 -0.50
N THR A 34 -8.94 -1.75 -1.01
CA THR A 34 -8.57 -2.44 -2.26
C THR A 34 -8.78 -3.95 -2.17
N PHE A 35 -8.43 -4.57 -1.04
CA PHE A 35 -8.63 -6.02 -0.87
C PHE A 35 -10.07 -6.39 -0.54
N MET A 36 -10.77 -5.55 0.24
CA MET A 36 -12.15 -5.80 0.67
C MET A 36 -13.21 -5.44 -0.38
N VAL A 37 -12.93 -4.50 -1.28
CA VAL A 37 -13.85 -4.02 -2.32
C VAL A 37 -13.22 -4.31 -3.68
N GLN A 38 -13.49 -5.50 -4.19
CA GLN A 38 -12.91 -5.99 -5.44
C GLN A 38 -13.86 -5.77 -6.61
N ASN A 39 -13.28 -5.60 -7.80
CA ASN A 39 -14.01 -5.41 -9.05
C ASN A 39 -15.02 -4.25 -8.99
N SER A 40 -14.65 -3.13 -8.36
CA SER A 40 -15.54 -1.95 -8.26
C SER A 40 -15.97 -1.45 -9.65
N PRO A 41 -17.26 -1.14 -9.86
CA PRO A 41 -17.74 -0.54 -11.12
C PRO A 41 -17.56 0.99 -11.15
N VAL A 42 -17.19 1.59 -10.02
CA VAL A 42 -17.08 3.05 -9.83
C VAL A 42 -15.78 3.42 -9.13
N PRO A 43 -15.28 4.67 -9.26
CA PRO A 43 -14.11 5.11 -8.52
C PRO A 43 -14.42 5.26 -7.02
N ILE A 44 -13.45 4.86 -6.19
CA ILE A 44 -13.50 5.05 -4.74
C ILE A 44 -12.25 5.84 -4.34
N VAL A 45 -12.42 7.11 -3.97
CA VAL A 45 -11.31 8.05 -3.78
C VAL A 45 -11.18 8.44 -2.32
N LEU A 46 -10.11 7.97 -1.66
CA LEU A 46 -9.72 8.47 -0.35
C LEU A 46 -8.98 9.79 -0.50
N VAL A 47 -9.29 10.74 0.37
CA VAL A 47 -8.72 12.09 0.34
C VAL A 47 -8.56 12.63 1.76
N GLY A 48 -7.54 13.46 1.97
CA GLY A 48 -7.32 14.16 3.24
C GLY A 48 -6.63 15.51 3.01
N SER A 49 -6.09 16.09 4.09
CA SER A 49 -5.27 17.29 4.03
C SER A 49 -4.11 17.20 5.02
N GLN A 50 -2.94 17.73 4.64
CA GLN A 50 -1.79 17.86 5.53
C GLN A 50 -1.87 19.11 6.40
N ARG A 51 -2.48 20.17 5.88
CA ARG A 51 -2.75 21.40 6.60
C ARG A 51 -4.20 21.37 7.06
N SER A 52 -4.40 21.77 8.32
CA SER A 52 -5.74 21.86 8.91
C SER A 52 -6.65 22.75 8.05
N SER A 53 -7.91 22.34 7.89
CA SER A 53 -8.86 22.92 6.93
C SER A 53 -9.33 24.33 7.27
N ASP A 54 -9.15 24.76 8.52
CA ASP A 54 -9.41 26.11 9.02
C ASP A 54 -8.35 27.13 8.54
N ARG A 55 -7.22 26.67 8.02
CA ARG A 55 -6.14 27.56 7.57
C ARG A 55 -6.37 28.03 6.12
N PRO A 56 -6.16 29.32 5.80
CA PRO A 56 -6.25 29.82 4.43
C PRO A 56 -5.33 29.11 3.43
N SER A 57 -4.19 28.61 3.91
CA SER A 57 -3.21 27.84 3.13
C SER A 57 -3.47 26.33 3.13
N SER A 58 -4.68 25.89 3.50
CA SER A 58 -5.03 24.48 3.56
C SER A 58 -5.03 23.84 2.17
N ASP A 59 -4.52 22.61 2.11
CA ASP A 59 -4.64 21.74 0.94
C ASP A 59 -6.00 21.04 0.84
N ALA A 60 -6.86 21.15 1.86
CA ALA A 60 -8.13 20.44 1.92
C ALA A 60 -9.06 20.74 0.74
N ALA A 61 -9.22 22.02 0.39
CA ALA A 61 -10.13 22.44 -0.67
C ALA A 61 -9.73 21.85 -2.03
N LEU A 62 -8.46 21.99 -2.40
CA LEU A 62 -7.97 21.52 -3.70
C LEU A 62 -7.87 20.00 -3.76
N ASN A 63 -7.46 19.32 -2.68
CA ASN A 63 -7.50 17.86 -2.61
C ASN A 63 -8.94 17.34 -2.79
N LEU A 64 -9.93 17.97 -2.14
CA LEU A 64 -11.34 17.56 -2.24
C LEU A 64 -11.92 17.84 -3.62
N ILE A 65 -11.61 18.98 -4.25
CA ILE A 65 -12.02 19.29 -5.63
C ILE A 65 -11.44 18.26 -6.60
N ASN A 66 -10.16 17.92 -6.44
CA ASN A 66 -9.51 16.91 -7.27
C ASN A 66 -10.12 15.51 -7.05
N ALA A 67 -10.40 15.14 -5.81
CA ALA A 67 -11.06 13.88 -5.48
C ALA A 67 -12.47 13.80 -6.07
N ALA A 68 -13.24 14.89 -6.01
CA ALA A 68 -14.56 15.00 -6.62
C ALA A 68 -14.49 14.93 -8.15
N THR A 69 -13.48 15.56 -8.76
CA THR A 69 -13.23 15.47 -10.21
C THR A 69 -12.93 14.03 -10.61
N ALA A 70 -12.11 13.32 -9.85
CA ALA A 70 -11.80 11.91 -10.08
C ALA A 70 -13.04 11.01 -9.90
N ALA A 71 -13.76 11.18 -8.79
CA ALA A 71 -14.94 10.37 -8.46
C ALA A 71 -16.14 10.64 -9.38
N GLY A 72 -16.31 11.87 -9.88
CA GLY A 72 -17.44 12.24 -10.73
C GLY A 72 -17.18 12.11 -12.24
N HIS A 73 -15.94 12.28 -12.68
CA HIS A 73 -15.62 12.40 -14.11
C HIS A 73 -14.46 11.49 -14.57
N GLY A 74 -13.65 10.95 -13.66
CA GLY A 74 -12.53 10.08 -14.02
C GLY A 74 -12.97 8.65 -14.29
N ASP A 75 -12.42 7.99 -15.30
CA ASP A 75 -12.81 6.63 -15.72
C ASP A 75 -12.20 5.49 -14.88
N ILE A 76 -11.29 5.81 -13.96
CA ILE A 76 -10.54 4.81 -13.18
C ILE A 76 -11.40 4.29 -12.01
N ALA A 77 -12.01 3.12 -12.20
CA ALA A 77 -12.86 2.43 -11.22
C ALA A 77 -12.06 1.54 -10.27
N GLU A 78 -11.18 2.18 -9.49
CA GLU A 78 -10.37 1.53 -8.46
C GLU A 78 -10.48 2.25 -7.12
N VAL A 79 -9.96 1.62 -6.07
CA VAL A 79 -9.69 2.29 -4.81
C VAL A 79 -8.40 3.10 -4.95
N MET A 80 -8.52 4.42 -4.83
CA MET A 80 -7.47 5.38 -5.08
C MET A 80 -7.26 6.31 -3.89
N VAL A 81 -6.05 6.85 -3.79
CA VAL A 81 -5.72 7.98 -2.92
C VAL A 81 -5.49 9.21 -3.78
N CYS A 82 -6.22 10.28 -3.52
CA CYS A 82 -6.07 11.58 -4.18
C CYS A 82 -5.44 12.58 -3.22
N MET A 83 -4.19 12.97 -3.49
CA MET A 83 -3.45 13.96 -2.70
C MET A 83 -2.57 14.79 -3.63
N TYR A 84 -2.01 15.89 -3.14
CA TYR A 84 -1.18 16.79 -3.95
C TYR A 84 -0.03 16.09 -4.68
N GLY A 85 0.09 16.43 -5.97
CA GLY A 85 1.16 15.94 -6.83
C GLY A 85 2.48 16.66 -6.59
N PRO A 86 2.59 17.96 -6.92
CA PRO A 86 3.71 18.82 -6.55
C PRO A 86 3.42 19.60 -5.27
N THR A 87 4.37 20.40 -4.80
CA THR A 87 4.16 21.37 -3.71
C THR A 87 3.41 22.62 -4.17
N SER A 88 3.41 22.90 -5.47
CA SER A 88 2.57 23.92 -6.09
C SER A 88 1.11 23.45 -6.17
N ASP A 89 0.18 24.40 -6.12
CA ASP A 89 -1.26 24.14 -6.13
C ASP A 89 -1.77 23.83 -7.57
N GLU A 90 -1.11 22.91 -8.28
CA GLU A 90 -1.33 22.66 -9.71
C GLU A 90 -2.21 21.43 -10.00
N TYR A 91 -1.84 20.28 -9.46
CA TYR A 91 -2.52 19.01 -9.71
C TYR A 91 -2.41 18.05 -8.52
N GLY A 92 -3.36 17.14 -8.40
CA GLY A 92 -3.28 15.98 -7.53
C GLY A 92 -2.74 14.77 -8.28
N PHE A 93 -2.08 13.86 -7.55
CA PHE A 93 -1.88 12.49 -8.02
C PHE A 93 -3.05 11.62 -7.59
N LEU A 94 -3.47 10.72 -8.47
CA LEU A 94 -4.26 9.55 -8.11
C LEU A 94 -3.29 8.37 -7.95
N HIS A 95 -3.15 7.88 -6.73
CA HIS A 95 -2.35 6.70 -6.42
C HIS A 95 -3.25 5.48 -6.27
N ARG A 96 -2.78 4.32 -6.73
CA ARG A 96 -3.45 3.06 -6.41
C ARG A 96 -3.34 2.77 -4.91
N GLY A 97 -4.44 2.34 -4.28
CA GLY A 97 -4.54 2.19 -2.83
C GLY A 97 -3.50 1.26 -2.19
N THR A 98 -2.97 0.31 -2.95
CA THR A 98 -1.99 -0.70 -2.48
C THR A 98 -0.52 -0.27 -2.62
N ARG A 99 -0.24 0.80 -3.37
CA ARG A 99 1.12 1.25 -3.72
C ARG A 99 1.49 2.62 -3.16
N VAL A 100 0.59 3.22 -2.39
CA VAL A 100 0.77 4.57 -1.86
C VAL A 100 1.28 4.54 -0.42
N ARG A 101 2.21 5.43 -0.09
CA ARG A 101 2.70 5.61 1.28
C ARG A 101 2.88 7.09 1.62
N LYS A 102 2.60 7.47 2.86
CA LYS A 102 2.92 8.80 3.40
C LYS A 102 4.43 8.84 3.70
N MET A 103 5.20 9.51 2.85
CA MET A 103 6.67 9.52 2.91
C MET A 103 7.26 10.68 3.71
N HIS A 104 6.43 11.64 4.11
CA HIS A 104 6.82 12.79 4.92
C HIS A 104 5.76 13.13 5.98
N SER A 105 6.20 13.58 7.14
CA SER A 105 5.33 13.96 8.26
C SER A 105 4.48 15.23 8.04
N SER A 106 4.79 16.09 7.06
CA SER A 106 4.21 17.45 7.00
C SER A 106 4.13 18.08 5.60
N TYR A 107 4.89 17.60 4.61
CA TYR A 107 4.83 18.12 3.24
C TYR A 107 3.49 17.80 2.59
N ARG A 108 2.89 18.76 1.87
CA ARG A 108 1.61 18.55 1.14
C ARG A 108 1.72 17.38 0.14
N SER A 109 2.84 17.34 -0.57
CA SER A 109 3.21 16.31 -1.54
C SER A 109 3.88 15.09 -0.88
N THR A 110 3.30 14.61 0.23
CA THR A 110 3.87 13.52 1.04
C THR A 110 3.53 12.13 0.55
N PHE A 111 2.36 11.95 -0.07
CA PHE A 111 1.95 10.64 -0.57
C PHE A 111 2.66 10.33 -1.88
N ARG A 112 3.31 9.18 -1.94
CA ARG A 112 4.05 8.71 -3.12
C ARG A 112 3.62 7.31 -3.47
N THR A 113 3.53 7.05 -4.77
CA THR A 113 3.53 5.68 -5.29
C THR A 113 4.93 5.13 -5.18
N LEU A 114 5.09 3.94 -4.61
CA LEU A 114 6.37 3.26 -4.47
C LEU A 114 6.43 2.04 -5.41
N SER A 115 7.61 1.77 -5.95
CA SER A 115 7.90 0.62 -6.84
C SER A 115 7.03 0.56 -8.11
N ASP A 116 6.41 1.68 -8.48
CA ASP A 116 5.47 1.84 -9.59
C ASP A 116 5.22 3.33 -9.87
N THR A 117 4.40 3.65 -10.87
CA THR A 117 3.96 5.02 -11.18
C THR A 117 2.54 5.30 -10.66
N PRO A 118 2.19 6.57 -10.36
CA PRO A 118 0.81 6.95 -10.07
C PRO A 118 -0.15 6.56 -11.22
N LEU A 119 -1.43 6.35 -10.90
CA LEU A 119 -2.45 6.01 -11.89
C LEU A 119 -2.68 7.16 -12.87
N ALA A 120 -2.79 8.38 -12.33
CA ALA A 120 -3.12 9.57 -13.10
C ALA A 120 -2.68 10.85 -12.38
N THR A 121 -2.65 11.96 -13.10
CA THR A 121 -2.82 13.29 -12.50
C THR A 121 -4.30 13.70 -12.58
N VAL A 122 -4.70 14.63 -11.71
CA VAL A 122 -6.03 15.23 -11.74
C VAL A 122 -5.94 16.72 -11.43
N SER A 123 -6.66 17.53 -12.19
CA SER A 123 -6.86 18.96 -11.88
C SER A 123 -8.22 19.43 -12.38
N ARG A 124 -8.71 20.53 -11.82
CA ARG A 124 -9.96 21.15 -12.29
C ARG A 124 -9.90 21.56 -13.77
N LYS A 125 -8.73 21.97 -14.26
CA LYS A 125 -8.55 22.46 -15.64
C LYS A 125 -8.49 21.32 -16.66
N ASN A 126 -7.77 20.25 -16.33
CA ASN A 126 -7.45 19.19 -17.30
C ASN A 126 -8.23 17.88 -17.03
N GLY A 127 -9.03 17.82 -15.97
CA GLY A 127 -9.70 16.59 -15.56
C GLY A 127 -8.71 15.52 -15.09
N VAL A 128 -9.09 14.25 -15.24
CA VAL A 128 -8.21 13.11 -14.95
C VAL A 128 -7.39 12.76 -16.19
N GLN A 129 -6.06 12.70 -16.04
CA GLN A 129 -5.11 12.38 -17.09
C GLN A 129 -4.32 11.12 -16.69
N PRO A 130 -4.69 9.94 -17.21
CA PRO A 130 -4.00 8.69 -16.88
C PRO A 130 -2.52 8.71 -17.24
N ILE A 131 -1.68 8.31 -16.29
CA ILE A 131 -0.26 8.03 -16.49
C ILE A 131 -0.09 6.54 -16.80
N LYS A 132 -0.80 5.69 -16.06
CA LYS A 132 -0.88 4.25 -16.36
C LYS A 132 -1.81 4.00 -17.53
N LYS A 133 -1.39 3.08 -18.40
CA LYS A 133 -2.18 2.64 -19.56
C LYS A 133 -3.24 1.60 -19.20
N GLU A 134 -2.96 0.79 -18.18
CA GLU A 134 -3.83 -0.29 -17.73
C GLU A 134 -4.41 0.06 -16.36
N TYR A 135 -5.73 0.09 -16.29
CA TYR A 135 -6.52 0.32 -15.08
C TYR A 135 -7.94 -0.19 -15.28
N ASN A 136 -8.69 -0.35 -14.19
CA ASN A 136 -10.10 -0.77 -14.29
C ASN A 136 -10.98 0.41 -14.74
N HIS A 137 -11.81 0.18 -15.76
CA HIS A 137 -12.74 1.17 -16.29
C HIS A 137 -14.07 1.18 -15.55
N ARG A 138 -14.78 2.31 -15.57
CA ARG A 138 -16.14 2.40 -15.06
C ARG A 138 -17.07 1.41 -15.72
N ARG A 139 -18.02 0.89 -14.95
CA ARG A 139 -19.09 0.01 -15.42
C ARG A 139 -20.44 0.44 -14.86
N LYS A 140 -21.50 0.02 -15.53
CA LYS A 140 -22.90 0.29 -15.16
C LYS A 140 -23.59 -0.89 -14.48
N ASP A 141 -22.93 -2.04 -14.41
CA ASP A 141 -23.49 -3.29 -13.90
C ASP A 141 -23.75 -3.28 -12.38
N ARG A 142 -23.16 -2.32 -11.66
CA ARG A 142 -23.20 -2.19 -10.19
C ARG A 142 -22.69 -3.45 -9.45
N ASN A 143 -22.02 -4.35 -10.17
CA ASN A 143 -21.48 -5.57 -9.62
C ASN A 143 -20.17 -5.25 -8.92
N VAL A 144 -20.15 -5.45 -7.61
CA VAL A 144 -18.97 -5.30 -6.75
C VAL A 144 -18.84 -6.51 -5.83
N ILE A 145 -17.61 -6.93 -5.55
CA ILE A 145 -17.34 -8.05 -4.66
C ILE A 145 -16.87 -7.49 -3.32
N ILE A 146 -17.63 -7.76 -2.25
CA ILE A 146 -17.31 -7.31 -0.90
C ILE A 146 -16.81 -8.50 -0.06
N LYS A 147 -15.55 -8.44 0.38
CA LYS A 147 -14.88 -9.43 1.24
C LYS A 147 -14.39 -8.77 2.53
N PRO A 148 -15.29 -8.49 3.49
CA PRO A 148 -15.04 -7.52 4.57
C PRO A 148 -14.40 -8.13 5.82
N PHE A 149 -14.05 -9.42 5.79
CA PHE A 149 -13.47 -10.13 6.93
C PHE A 149 -11.97 -9.85 7.07
N PHE A 150 -11.50 -9.76 8.31
CA PHE A 150 -10.12 -9.42 8.64
C PHE A 150 -9.75 -10.08 9.96
N GLU A 151 -8.58 -10.74 10.01
CA GLU A 151 -7.99 -11.27 11.23
C GLU A 151 -7.15 -10.17 11.91
N GLU A 152 -7.49 -9.85 13.16
CA GLU A 152 -6.85 -8.79 13.93
C GLU A 152 -5.55 -9.24 14.58
N LYS A 153 -5.34 -10.55 14.76
CA LYS A 153 -4.12 -11.15 15.32
C LYS A 153 -3.02 -11.28 14.27
N VAL A 154 -2.72 -10.18 13.57
CA VAL A 154 -1.61 -10.03 12.63
C VAL A 154 -0.75 -8.83 13.05
N THR A 155 0.55 -8.84 12.76
CA THR A 155 1.44 -7.71 13.10
C THR A 155 2.53 -7.46 12.05
N ILE A 156 3.18 -6.31 12.15
CA ILE A 156 4.44 -5.98 11.50
C ILE A 156 5.54 -5.96 12.55
N VAL A 157 6.60 -6.73 12.34
CA VAL A 157 7.84 -6.67 13.10
C VAL A 157 8.89 -5.97 12.25
N TYR A 158 9.27 -4.76 12.64
CA TYR A 158 10.36 -4.05 12.00
C TYR A 158 11.69 -4.57 12.54
N TYR A 159 12.46 -5.26 11.71
CA TYR A 159 13.71 -5.87 12.15
C TYR A 159 14.79 -4.81 12.43
N TYR A 160 15.64 -5.07 13.41
CA TYR A 160 16.80 -4.26 13.72
C TYR A 160 17.97 -5.14 14.22
N PRO A 161 19.22 -4.68 14.10
CA PRO A 161 20.37 -5.42 14.62
C PRO A 161 20.22 -5.75 16.10
N ASN A 162 20.61 -6.96 16.48
CA ASN A 162 20.51 -7.47 17.85
C ASN A 162 19.05 -7.66 18.36
N MET A 163 18.06 -7.73 17.47
CA MET A 163 16.74 -8.24 17.82
C MET A 163 16.88 -9.62 18.48
N GLN A 164 16.16 -9.82 19.59
CA GLN A 164 16.16 -11.04 20.36
C GLN A 164 14.94 -11.92 20.01
N PRO A 165 15.01 -13.25 20.22
CA PRO A 165 13.96 -14.18 19.79
C PRO A 165 12.65 -14.04 20.57
N ASP A 166 12.73 -13.52 21.80
CA ASP A 166 11.61 -13.28 22.72
C ASP A 166 10.50 -12.43 22.11
N ILE A 167 10.84 -11.50 21.22
CA ILE A 167 9.86 -10.68 20.50
C ILE A 167 8.94 -11.56 19.64
N ILE A 168 9.52 -12.50 18.88
CA ILE A 168 8.74 -13.42 18.04
C ILE A 168 8.01 -14.43 18.91
N ASP A 169 8.67 -14.98 19.92
CA ASP A 169 8.06 -15.96 20.82
C ASP A 169 6.86 -15.41 21.58
N SER A 170 6.96 -14.16 22.06
CA SER A 170 5.87 -13.44 22.71
C SER A 170 4.67 -13.24 21.79
N LEU A 171 4.89 -12.94 20.51
CA LEU A 171 3.80 -12.84 19.53
C LEU A 171 3.09 -14.19 19.36
N VAL A 172 3.84 -15.29 19.23
CA VAL A 172 3.27 -16.64 19.15
C VAL A 172 2.46 -16.97 20.40
N ASP A 173 3.00 -16.68 21.59
CA ASP A 173 2.34 -16.95 22.87
C ASP A 173 1.07 -16.11 23.07
N ASN A 174 1.05 -14.90 22.54
CA ASN A 174 -0.13 -14.02 22.52
C ASN A 174 -1.16 -14.38 21.42
N GLY A 175 -0.95 -15.49 20.72
CA GLY A 175 -1.89 -16.06 19.75
C GLY A 175 -1.92 -15.37 18.39
N TYR A 176 -0.86 -14.65 18.00
CA TYR A 176 -0.75 -14.08 16.66
C TYR A 176 -0.78 -15.17 15.59
N LYS A 177 -1.55 -14.93 14.52
CA LYS A 177 -1.74 -15.83 13.38
C LYS A 177 -0.84 -15.48 12.20
N GLY A 178 -0.46 -14.21 12.09
CA GLY A 178 0.36 -13.71 10.99
C GLY A 178 1.40 -12.70 11.45
N ILE A 179 2.60 -12.78 10.88
CA ILE A 179 3.69 -11.82 11.10
C ILE A 179 4.26 -11.39 9.75
N ILE A 180 4.24 -10.10 9.48
CA ILE A 180 5.06 -9.49 8.44
C ILE A 180 6.37 -9.03 9.08
N ILE A 181 7.50 -9.53 8.60
CA ILE A 181 8.81 -9.01 9.00
C ILE A 181 9.26 -7.99 7.96
N ALA A 182 9.47 -6.74 8.36
CA ALA A 182 10.19 -5.77 7.54
C ALA A 182 11.69 -5.99 7.74
N GLY A 183 12.28 -6.85 6.91
CA GLY A 183 13.68 -7.26 6.99
C GLY A 183 14.64 -6.31 6.29
N THR A 184 15.95 -6.52 6.49
CA THR A 184 16.99 -5.70 5.88
C THR A 184 17.30 -6.11 4.44
N GLY A 185 17.73 -5.15 3.61
CA GLY A 185 18.22 -5.40 2.24
C GLY A 185 17.22 -6.21 1.42
N LEU A 186 17.65 -7.37 0.91
CA LEU A 186 16.81 -8.28 0.12
C LEU A 186 15.88 -9.19 0.96
N GLY A 187 15.73 -8.94 2.26
CA GLY A 187 14.87 -9.71 3.16
C GLY A 187 15.65 -10.61 4.11
N HIS A 188 16.37 -10.02 5.06
CA HIS A 188 17.17 -10.76 6.03
C HIS A 188 16.87 -10.36 7.48
N ILE A 189 17.15 -11.30 8.39
CA ILE A 189 17.24 -11.13 9.84
C ILE A 189 18.48 -11.88 10.37
N ASN A 190 18.88 -11.65 11.62
CA ASN A 190 20.00 -12.36 12.25
C ASN A 190 19.64 -13.83 12.60
N LYS A 191 20.68 -14.68 12.67
CA LYS A 191 20.55 -16.11 13.00
C LYS A 191 19.94 -16.42 14.37
N PRO A 192 20.15 -15.63 15.45
CA PRO A 192 19.52 -15.89 16.74
C PRO A 192 17.99 -16.02 16.69
N LEU A 193 17.31 -15.36 15.74
CA LEU A 193 15.85 -15.45 15.60
C LEU A 193 15.39 -16.80 15.02
N TYR A 194 16.27 -17.59 14.40
CA TYR A 194 15.88 -18.77 13.63
C TYR A 194 15.07 -19.80 14.45
N PRO A 195 15.43 -20.14 15.71
CA PRO A 195 14.63 -21.05 16.52
C PRO A 195 13.21 -20.55 16.80
N ALA A 196 13.03 -19.24 17.03
CA ALA A 196 11.70 -18.65 17.25
C ALA A 196 10.86 -18.66 15.97
N ILE A 197 11.49 -18.46 14.80
CA ILE A 197 10.81 -18.61 13.49
C ILE A 197 10.33 -20.04 13.27
N GLU A 198 11.18 -21.05 13.51
CA GLU A 198 10.78 -22.45 13.38
C GLU A 198 9.66 -22.82 14.36
N ARG A 199 9.72 -22.30 15.59
CA ARG A 199 8.68 -22.49 16.59
C ARG A 199 7.36 -21.88 16.15
N ALA A 200 7.38 -20.64 15.65
CA ALA A 200 6.20 -19.96 15.13
C ALA A 200 5.58 -20.74 13.95
N HIS A 201 6.41 -21.21 13.02
CA HIS A 201 5.95 -22.03 11.89
C HIS A 201 5.31 -23.34 12.36
N LYS A 202 5.91 -24.07 13.31
CA LYS A 202 5.34 -25.28 13.91
C LYS A 202 4.01 -25.03 14.64
N LYS A 203 3.80 -23.82 15.14
CA LYS A 203 2.55 -23.37 15.78
C LYS A 203 1.50 -22.88 14.77
N GLY A 204 1.79 -22.94 13.47
CA GLY A 204 0.87 -22.53 12.41
C GLY A 204 0.81 -21.02 12.20
N VAL A 205 1.81 -20.25 12.67
CA VAL A 205 1.88 -18.81 12.42
C VAL A 205 2.46 -18.56 11.03
N HIS A 206 1.74 -17.79 10.22
CA HIS A 206 2.19 -17.41 8.88
C HIS A 206 3.20 -16.27 8.96
N ILE A 207 4.40 -16.48 8.40
CA ILE A 207 5.45 -15.46 8.41
C ILE A 207 5.82 -15.09 6.98
N PHE A 208 5.67 -13.81 6.64
CA PHE A 208 6.09 -13.26 5.36
C PHE A 208 7.17 -12.19 5.54
N MET A 209 8.08 -12.11 4.58
CA MET A 209 9.17 -11.13 4.57
C MET A 209 8.88 -10.01 3.57
N ALA A 210 8.79 -8.78 4.06
CA ALA A 210 8.88 -7.56 3.27
C ALA A 210 10.25 -6.89 3.53
N VAL A 211 10.57 -5.84 2.78
CA VAL A 211 11.86 -5.13 2.92
C VAL A 211 11.68 -3.74 3.49
N GLN A 212 12.52 -3.40 4.46
CA GLN A 212 12.51 -2.08 5.10
C GLN A 212 12.99 -0.95 4.17
N THR A 213 13.63 -1.30 3.04
CA THR A 213 14.07 -0.34 2.01
C THR A 213 12.89 0.29 1.26
N LEU A 214 11.69 -0.27 1.42
CA LEU A 214 10.41 0.12 0.80
C LEU A 214 10.35 -0.08 -0.71
N TYR A 215 11.42 0.29 -1.40
CA TYR A 215 11.65 0.02 -2.81
C TYR A 215 12.45 -1.27 -2.98
N GLY A 216 12.27 -1.91 -4.14
CA GLY A 216 12.86 -3.19 -4.48
C GLY A 216 12.03 -4.39 -4.05
N PHE A 217 12.52 -5.56 -4.42
CA PHE A 217 11.89 -6.84 -4.11
C PHE A 217 12.64 -7.58 -2.99
N CYS A 218 11.87 -8.33 -2.20
CA CYS A 218 12.40 -9.36 -1.30
C CYS A 218 12.92 -10.56 -2.11
N HIS A 219 14.24 -10.68 -2.24
CA HIS A 219 14.94 -11.71 -3.01
C HIS A 219 15.77 -12.62 -2.10
N MET A 220 15.08 -13.41 -1.28
CA MET A 220 15.70 -14.33 -0.32
C MET A 220 16.45 -15.51 -0.96
N TYR A 221 16.38 -15.68 -2.29
CA TYR A 221 17.10 -16.73 -3.01
C TYR A 221 18.57 -16.40 -3.29
N VAL A 222 19.01 -15.15 -3.13
CA VAL A 222 20.36 -14.71 -3.51
C VAL A 222 21.41 -15.24 -2.52
N TYR A 223 21.20 -15.02 -1.23
CA TYR A 223 22.16 -15.37 -0.18
C TYR A 223 21.72 -16.61 0.61
N ASP A 224 22.68 -17.35 1.17
CA ASP A 224 22.42 -18.54 2.01
C ASP A 224 21.47 -18.23 3.17
N THR A 225 21.66 -17.08 3.83
CA THR A 225 20.83 -16.66 4.96
C THR A 225 19.36 -16.49 4.59
N GLY A 226 19.05 -16.07 3.36
CA GLY A 226 17.67 -16.00 2.87
C GLY A 226 17.08 -17.38 2.60
N ARG A 227 17.87 -18.29 2.01
CA ARG A 227 17.45 -19.69 1.78
C ARG A 227 17.19 -20.43 3.08
N ASP A 228 18.03 -20.24 4.09
CA ASP A 228 17.85 -20.79 5.43
C ASP A 228 16.52 -20.33 6.05
N LEU A 229 16.19 -19.04 5.94
CA LEU A 229 14.94 -18.48 6.46
C LEU A 229 13.71 -19.05 5.74
N MET A 230 13.79 -19.25 4.42
CA MET A 230 12.70 -19.88 3.66
C MET A 230 12.49 -21.33 4.07
N ALA A 231 13.57 -22.09 4.27
CA ALA A 231 13.50 -23.46 4.77
C ALA A 231 12.88 -23.56 6.17
N LYS A 232 12.89 -22.47 6.95
CA LYS A 232 12.28 -22.37 8.28
C LYS A 232 10.83 -21.88 8.28
N GLY A 233 10.26 -21.60 7.10
CA GLY A 233 8.85 -21.26 6.94
C GLY A 233 8.56 -19.79 6.66
N ILE A 234 9.58 -18.93 6.45
CA ILE A 234 9.35 -17.55 5.99
C ILE A 234 9.10 -17.54 4.48
N ILE A 235 8.09 -16.79 4.05
CA ILE A 235 7.77 -16.63 2.63
C ILE A 235 8.12 -15.21 2.16
N PRO A 236 8.95 -15.03 1.10
CA PRO A 236 9.24 -13.70 0.56
C PRO A 236 7.98 -13.07 -0.06
N ALA A 237 7.60 -11.88 0.38
CA ALA A 237 6.39 -11.16 -0.04
C ALA A 237 6.59 -10.34 -1.33
N GLN A 238 7.54 -10.75 -2.18
CA GLN A 238 7.93 -10.04 -3.40
C GLN A 238 8.25 -8.56 -3.10
N ASN A 239 7.61 -7.61 -3.79
CA ASN A 239 7.76 -6.18 -3.53
C ASN A 239 6.53 -5.54 -2.88
N LEU A 240 5.78 -6.29 -2.06
CA LEU A 240 4.75 -5.72 -1.21
C LEU A 240 5.39 -4.70 -0.25
N LEU A 241 4.75 -3.53 -0.12
CA LEU A 241 5.08 -2.59 0.96
C LEU A 241 4.78 -3.26 2.31
N PRO A 242 5.61 -3.07 3.36
CA PRO A 242 5.38 -3.72 4.65
C PRO A 242 3.97 -3.49 5.22
N GLU A 243 3.47 -2.26 5.12
CA GLU A 243 2.15 -1.87 5.58
C GLU A 243 1.03 -2.50 4.74
N THR A 244 1.20 -2.55 3.40
CA THR A 244 0.26 -3.22 2.50
C THR A 244 0.26 -4.74 2.74
N ALA A 245 1.42 -5.35 2.97
CA ALA A 245 1.55 -6.78 3.27
C ALA A 245 0.82 -7.14 4.56
N TYR A 246 0.90 -6.27 5.58
CA TYR A 246 0.20 -6.46 6.84
C TYR A 246 -1.31 -6.43 6.67
N ILE A 247 -1.81 -5.42 5.97
CA ILE A 247 -3.23 -5.31 5.66
C ILE A 247 -3.69 -6.51 4.80
N LYS A 248 -2.88 -6.93 3.82
CA LYS A 248 -3.18 -8.10 2.99
C LYS A 248 -3.23 -9.38 3.81
N LEU A 249 -2.28 -9.61 4.72
CA LEU A 249 -2.24 -10.82 5.54
C LEU A 249 -3.43 -10.91 6.49
N GLY A 250 -3.79 -9.81 7.16
CA GLY A 250 -5.00 -9.75 7.98
C GLY A 250 -6.27 -10.01 7.16
N TRP A 251 -6.36 -9.46 5.95
CA TRP A 251 -7.48 -9.74 5.05
C TRP A 251 -7.50 -11.21 4.59
N VAL A 252 -6.37 -11.78 4.16
CA VAL A 252 -6.24 -13.18 3.69
C VAL A 252 -6.65 -14.15 4.79
N LEU A 253 -6.15 -13.97 6.01
CA LEU A 253 -6.50 -14.82 7.16
C LEU A 253 -7.97 -14.66 7.58
N GLY A 254 -8.58 -13.52 7.28
CA GLY A 254 -10.04 -13.36 7.38
C GLY A 254 -10.83 -14.18 6.35
N GLN A 255 -10.20 -14.66 5.27
CA GLN A 255 -10.87 -15.46 4.23
C GLN A 255 -10.62 -16.96 4.37
N THR A 256 -9.45 -17.36 4.87
CA THR A 256 -9.04 -18.77 4.96
C THR A 256 -7.98 -18.98 6.03
N ASN A 257 -7.99 -20.17 6.62
CA ASN A 257 -6.94 -20.65 7.54
C ASN A 257 -6.09 -21.77 6.92
N ASP A 258 -6.34 -22.13 5.65
CA ASP A 258 -5.54 -23.14 4.95
C ASP A 258 -4.17 -22.57 4.55
N PRO A 259 -3.04 -23.15 5.00
CA PRO A 259 -1.72 -22.55 4.79
C PRO A 259 -1.32 -22.37 3.34
N GLU A 260 -1.68 -23.30 2.45
CA GLU A 260 -1.34 -23.20 1.04
C GLU A 260 -2.19 -22.13 0.34
N GLU A 261 -3.48 -22.02 0.68
CA GLU A 261 -4.33 -20.94 0.18
C GLU A 261 -3.90 -19.57 0.71
N VAL A 262 -3.49 -19.46 1.99
CA VAL A 262 -2.93 -18.22 2.55
C VAL A 262 -1.69 -17.78 1.76
N LYS A 263 -0.76 -18.71 1.52
CA LYS A 263 0.43 -18.46 0.70
C LYS A 263 0.06 -18.04 -0.71
N ARG A 264 -0.87 -18.75 -1.36
CA ARG A 264 -1.32 -18.44 -2.72
C ARG A 264 -1.92 -17.05 -2.81
N LEU A 265 -2.84 -16.69 -1.91
CA LEU A 265 -3.49 -15.38 -1.89
C LEU A 265 -2.51 -14.25 -1.59
N MET A 266 -1.57 -14.46 -0.65
CA MET A 266 -0.53 -13.46 -0.36
C MET A 266 0.36 -13.17 -1.58
N LEU A 267 0.69 -14.20 -2.37
CA LEU A 267 1.57 -14.08 -3.54
C LEU A 267 0.82 -13.77 -4.86
N THR A 268 -0.50 -13.82 -4.87
CA THR A 268 -1.34 -13.47 -6.03
C THR A 268 -1.76 -12.00 -5.94
N SER A 269 -1.49 -11.22 -6.99
CA SER A 269 -1.92 -9.82 -7.05
C SER A 269 -3.45 -9.71 -7.18
N ILE A 270 -4.09 -8.88 -6.34
CA ILE A 270 -5.52 -8.56 -6.40
C ILE A 270 -5.75 -7.27 -7.17
N ASN A 271 -4.93 -6.25 -6.91
CA ASN A 271 -4.92 -5.00 -7.64
C ASN A 271 -3.52 -4.37 -7.56
N ASP A 272 -2.60 -4.93 -8.35
CA ASP A 272 -1.23 -4.45 -8.59
C ASP A 272 -0.40 -4.12 -7.33
N GLU A 273 -0.74 -4.73 -6.19
CA GLU A 273 0.08 -4.62 -4.98
C GLU A 273 1.43 -5.32 -5.13
N ILE A 274 1.53 -6.26 -6.07
CA ILE A 274 2.75 -6.93 -6.52
C ILE A 274 2.95 -6.58 -7.99
N THR A 275 4.12 -6.06 -8.35
CA THR A 275 4.47 -5.75 -9.74
C THR A 275 5.42 -6.80 -10.28
N ARG A 276 5.37 -7.07 -11.59
CA ARG A 276 6.27 -8.04 -12.23
C ARG A 276 7.73 -7.57 -12.26
N ARG A 277 7.92 -6.26 -12.38
CA ARG A 277 9.21 -5.56 -12.35
C ARG A 277 8.98 -4.12 -11.92
N GLU A 278 9.98 -3.50 -11.31
CA GLU A 278 9.97 -2.06 -11.11
C GLU A 278 10.24 -1.34 -12.45
N PRO A 279 9.45 -0.32 -12.80
CA PRO A 279 9.75 0.50 -13.96
C PRO A 279 10.99 1.37 -13.68
N TYR A 280 11.72 1.76 -14.72
CA TYR A 280 12.95 2.57 -14.58
C TYR A 280 12.73 3.91 -13.86
N ASN A 281 11.49 4.43 -13.89
CA ASN A 281 11.05 5.65 -13.22
C ASN A 281 10.19 5.39 -11.96
N GLY A 282 10.20 4.17 -11.42
CA GLY A 282 9.49 3.78 -10.20
C GLY A 282 10.28 4.01 -8.90
N TYR A 283 11.58 4.34 -9.02
CA TYR A 283 12.46 4.68 -7.91
C TYR A 283 13.06 6.06 -8.10
N LEU A 284 12.69 7.01 -7.24
CA LEU A 284 13.19 8.39 -7.27
C LEU A 284 13.40 8.87 -5.83
N VAL A 285 14.66 9.01 -5.43
CA VAL A 285 15.06 9.64 -4.17
C VAL A 285 16.05 10.74 -4.51
N TYR A 286 15.62 12.00 -4.44
CA TYR A 286 16.49 13.15 -4.62
C TYR A 286 17.24 13.43 -3.32
N GLN A 287 18.56 13.63 -3.40
CA GLN A 287 19.39 14.06 -2.27
C GLN A 287 19.86 15.49 -2.51
N GLY A 288 19.45 16.41 -1.63
CA GLY A 288 19.86 17.81 -1.70
C GLY A 288 21.37 17.98 -1.51
N GLY A 289 21.95 19.03 -2.09
CA GLY A 289 23.38 19.33 -2.00
C GLY A 289 24.28 18.49 -2.91
N VAL A 290 23.75 17.49 -3.62
CA VAL A 290 24.45 16.77 -4.68
C VAL A 290 24.41 17.64 -5.95
N PRO A 291 25.55 18.08 -6.51
CA PRO A 291 25.58 19.02 -7.64
C PRO A 291 24.72 18.59 -8.84
N GLU A 292 24.67 17.30 -9.14
CA GLU A 292 23.87 16.73 -10.23
C GLU A 292 22.37 16.86 -9.95
N VAL A 293 21.94 16.64 -8.70
CA VAL A 293 20.55 16.82 -8.28
C VAL A 293 20.19 18.30 -8.30
N GLU A 294 21.06 19.18 -7.79
CA GLU A 294 20.87 20.63 -7.82
C GLU A 294 20.76 21.15 -9.25
N ASN A 295 21.62 20.68 -10.15
CA ASN A 295 21.56 21.04 -11.56
C ASN A 295 20.29 20.51 -12.22
N PHE A 296 19.91 19.25 -11.97
CA PHE A 296 18.65 18.69 -12.45
C PHE A 296 17.45 19.52 -11.97
N LEU A 297 17.39 19.83 -10.68
CA LEU A 297 16.32 20.65 -10.10
C LEU A 297 16.30 22.06 -10.71
N LYS A 298 17.45 22.70 -10.94
CA LYS A 298 17.53 24.02 -11.61
C LYS A 298 17.11 23.98 -13.08
N THR A 299 17.45 22.92 -13.81
CA THR A 299 17.15 22.80 -15.25
C THR A 299 15.70 22.42 -15.50
N PHE A 300 15.10 21.60 -14.62
CA PHE A 300 13.77 21.02 -14.83
C PHE A 300 12.68 21.57 -13.89
N HIS A 301 12.99 22.50 -12.97
CA HIS A 301 11.94 23.35 -12.37
C HIS A 301 11.48 24.41 -13.37
N LYS A 302 10.35 24.16 -14.02
CA LYS A 302 9.46 25.15 -14.62
C LYS A 302 8.02 24.76 -14.35
#